data_AF-A0A3A5IKT9-F1
#
_entry.id   AF-A0A3A5IKT9-F1
#
_cell.length_a   1.000
_cell.length_b   1.000
_cell.length_c   1.000
_cell.angle_alpha   90.00
_cell.angle_beta   90.00
_cell.angle_gamma   90.00
#
_symmetry.space_group_name_H-M   'P 1'
#
loop_
_entity.id
_entity.type
_entity.pdbx_description
1 polymer ?
#
loop_
_entity_poly.entity_id
_entity_poly.type
_entity_poly.pdbx_seq_one_letter_code
_entity_poly.pdbx_strand_id
1 'polypeptide(L)'
;MLTAASGYLMGKDAKKAMEPTEELGSHGGDPKRPELAPVFYAYGKDISHDKIKKHISTIDIAPTVYQLMGLPIPSFVDGKPIKQLTKGQAD
;
A
#
# COMPACT_ATOMS: atom_id res chain seq x y z
N MET A 1 -7.93 -16.23 8.27
CA MET A 1 -7.42 -15.94 6.91
C MET A 1 -6.39 -16.99 6.56
N LEU A 2 -6.55 -17.73 5.46
CA LEU A 2 -5.49 -18.59 4.94
C LEU A 2 -4.54 -17.76 4.09
N THR A 3 -3.24 -18.01 4.22
CA THR A 3 -2.20 -17.40 3.39
C THR A 3 -1.32 -18.50 2.84
N ALA A 4 -0.95 -18.39 1.56
CA ALA A 4 -0.06 -19.34 0.92
C ALA A 4 1.41 -18.95 1.14
N ALA A 5 2.28 -19.96 1.21
CA ALA A 5 3.73 -19.74 1.18
C ALA A 5 4.17 -19.16 -0.18
N SER A 6 5.39 -18.60 -0.24
CA SER A 6 5.93 -18.05 -1.49
C SER A 6 5.98 -19.13 -2.59
N GLY A 7 5.51 -18.79 -3.79
CA GLY A 7 5.43 -19.72 -4.93
C GLY A 7 4.18 -20.61 -4.98
N TYR A 8 3.26 -20.49 -4.01
CA TYR A 8 2.04 -21.30 -3.93
C TYR A 8 0.77 -20.46 -4.05
N LEU A 9 -0.29 -21.07 -4.57
CA LEU A 9 -1.66 -20.56 -4.58
C LEU A 9 -2.61 -21.55 -3.93
N MET A 10 -3.71 -21.05 -3.38
CA MET A 10 -4.76 -21.86 -2.76
C MET A 10 -6.09 -21.55 -3.45
N GLY A 11 -6.82 -22.58 -3.84
CA GLY A 11 -8.14 -22.48 -4.46
C GLY A 11 -9.15 -23.38 -3.75
N LYS A 12 -10.41 -22.94 -3.68
CA LYS A 12 -11.50 -23.68 -3.01
C LYS A 12 -11.71 -25.09 -3.58
N ASP A 13 -11.53 -25.25 -4.89
CA ASP A 13 -11.74 -26.52 -5.62
C ASP A 13 -10.41 -27.10 -6.14
N ALA A 14 -9.29 -26.74 -5.51
CA ALA A 14 -7.98 -27.24 -5.89
C ALA A 14 -7.94 -28.76 -5.73
N LYS A 15 -7.61 -29.48 -6.82
CA LYS A 15 -7.51 -30.95 -6.82
C LYS A 15 -6.31 -31.45 -6.02
N LYS A 16 -5.31 -30.60 -5.81
CA LYS A 16 -4.15 -30.82 -4.94
C LYS A 16 -4.14 -29.75 -3.85
N ALA A 17 -3.90 -30.17 -2.62
CA ALA A 17 -3.82 -29.25 -1.48
C ALA A 17 -2.61 -28.30 -1.56
N MET A 18 -1.56 -28.70 -2.30
CA MET A 18 -0.37 -27.90 -2.56
C MET A 18 0.16 -28.20 -3.97
N GLU A 19 0.30 -27.16 -4.78
CA GLU A 19 1.03 -27.20 -6.04
C GLU A 19 1.74 -25.87 -6.26
N PRO A 20 2.96 -25.88 -6.83
CA PRO A 20 3.59 -24.65 -7.27
C PRO A 20 2.74 -23.99 -8.36
N THR A 21 2.72 -22.67 -8.40
CA THR A 21 1.97 -21.97 -9.44
C THR A 21 2.57 -22.25 -10.83
N GLU A 22 1.73 -22.68 -11.78
CA GLU A 22 2.11 -22.76 -13.20
C GLU A 22 1.96 -21.40 -13.91
N GLU A 23 1.40 -20.39 -13.24
CA GLU A 23 1.29 -19.05 -13.79
C GLU A 23 2.61 -18.28 -13.67
N LEU A 24 2.95 -17.55 -14.74
CA LEU A 24 4.20 -16.80 -14.86
C LEU A 24 4.28 -15.54 -13.97
N GLY A 25 3.27 -15.32 -13.12
CA GLY A 25 3.26 -14.25 -12.12
C GLY A 25 1.99 -14.29 -11.27
N SER A 26 2.14 -14.14 -9.96
CA SER A 26 1.01 -13.99 -9.05
C SER A 26 1.37 -13.01 -7.93
N HIS A 27 0.35 -12.38 -7.33
CA HIS A 27 0.49 -11.40 -6.26
C HIS A 27 -0.60 -11.60 -5.19
N GLY A 28 -0.52 -10.85 -4.09
CA GLY A 28 -1.34 -11.06 -2.89
C GLY A 28 -0.55 -11.77 -1.79
N GLY A 29 -1.15 -12.09 -0.64
CA GLY A 29 -0.43 -12.70 0.50
C GLY A 29 0.21 -11.69 1.45
N ASP A 30 1.36 -12.02 2.06
CA ASP A 30 1.99 -11.18 3.08
C ASP A 30 2.56 -9.87 2.48
N PRO A 31 2.03 -8.68 2.86
CA PRO A 31 2.48 -7.39 2.33
C PRO A 31 3.89 -6.99 2.78
N LYS A 32 4.53 -7.72 3.70
CA LYS A 32 5.93 -7.48 4.11
C LYS A 32 6.96 -8.00 3.11
N ARG A 33 6.53 -8.76 2.10
CA ARG A 33 7.45 -9.27 1.06
C ARG A 33 7.94 -8.14 0.16
N PRO A 34 9.27 -7.98 -0.05
CA PRO A 34 9.81 -6.87 -0.82
C PRO A 34 9.36 -6.88 -2.28
N GLU A 35 9.05 -8.05 -2.86
CA GLU A 35 8.54 -8.19 -4.23
C GLU A 35 7.10 -7.66 -4.38
N LEU A 36 6.38 -7.48 -3.27
CA LEU A 36 5.03 -6.92 -3.24
C LEU A 36 5.00 -5.44 -2.86
N ALA A 37 6.17 -4.83 -2.59
CA ALA A 37 6.26 -3.42 -2.22
C ALA A 37 5.86 -2.53 -3.42
N PRO A 38 4.83 -1.68 -3.28
CA PRO A 38 4.41 -0.80 -4.35
C PRO A 38 5.38 0.38 -4.52
N VAL A 39 5.33 1.01 -5.70
CA VAL A 39 6.00 2.30 -5.94
C VAL A 39 5.02 3.43 -5.66
N PHE A 40 5.44 4.41 -4.85
CA PHE A 40 4.69 5.65 -4.61
C PHE A 40 5.50 6.85 -5.07
N TYR A 41 4.90 7.69 -5.91
CA TYR A 41 5.48 8.94 -6.40
C TYR A 41 4.40 10.01 -6.45
N ALA A 42 4.74 11.22 -6.01
CA ALA A 42 3.85 12.38 -6.05
C ALA A 42 4.64 13.61 -6.47
N TYR A 43 3.99 14.51 -7.20
CA TYR A 43 4.58 15.75 -7.68
C TYR A 43 3.50 16.82 -7.84
N GLY A 44 3.84 18.07 -7.52
CA GLY A 44 2.91 19.19 -7.67
C GLY A 44 3.35 20.41 -6.86
N LYS A 45 2.64 21.52 -7.05
CA LYS A 45 2.98 22.80 -6.41
C LYS A 45 3.08 22.73 -4.88
N ASP A 46 2.26 21.87 -4.25
CA ASP A 46 2.19 21.73 -2.78
C ASP A 46 2.88 20.47 -2.26
N ILE A 47 3.45 19.65 -3.15
CA ILE A 47 4.17 18.42 -2.79
C ILE A 47 5.65 18.76 -2.54
N SER A 48 6.20 18.28 -1.43
CA SER A 48 7.62 18.46 -1.12
C SER A 48 8.49 17.79 -2.19
N HIS A 49 9.66 18.37 -2.46
CA HIS A 49 10.68 17.74 -3.31
C HIS A 49 11.56 16.76 -2.51
N ASP A 50 11.36 16.65 -1.20
CA ASP A 50 12.08 15.74 -0.33
C ASP A 50 11.61 14.29 -0.45
N LYS A 51 12.48 13.36 -0.03
CA LYS A 51 12.11 11.95 0.09
C LYS A 51 11.28 11.72 1.35
N ILE A 52 10.27 10.87 1.24
CA ILE A 52 9.56 10.30 2.39
C ILE A 52 10.53 9.34 3.08
N LYS A 53 10.92 9.65 4.32
CA LYS A 53 11.90 8.87 5.09
C LYS A 53 11.25 7.85 6.03
N LYS A 54 10.00 8.09 6.41
CA LYS A 54 9.23 7.19 7.26
C LYS A 54 8.50 6.16 6.40
N HIS A 55 8.35 4.95 6.94
CA HIS A 55 7.50 3.95 6.31
C HIS A 55 6.05 4.48 6.24
N ILE A 56 5.44 4.38 5.06
CA ILE A 56 4.03 4.73 4.80
C ILE A 56 3.29 3.49 4.31
N SER A 57 1.97 3.48 4.45
CA SER A 57 1.10 2.44 3.91
C SER A 57 0.20 3.01 2.81
N THR A 58 -0.25 2.16 1.88
CA THR A 58 -1.23 2.56 0.86
C THR A 58 -2.51 3.12 1.48
N ILE A 59 -2.88 2.70 2.70
CA ILE A 59 -4.05 3.22 3.41
C ILE A 59 -3.89 4.70 3.81
N ASP A 60 -2.66 5.20 3.91
CA ASP A 60 -2.38 6.60 4.24
C ASP A 60 -2.67 7.55 3.06
N ILE A 61 -2.85 7.03 1.84
CA ILE A 61 -3.06 7.84 0.63
C ILE A 61 -4.41 8.57 0.69
N ALA A 62 -5.50 7.86 1.02
CA ALA A 62 -6.83 8.47 1.08
C ALA A 62 -6.92 9.67 2.05
N PRO A 63 -6.54 9.57 3.34
CA PRO A 63 -6.56 10.71 4.24
C PRO A 63 -5.61 11.83 3.80
N THR A 64 -4.49 11.50 3.13
CA THR A 64 -3.60 12.51 2.55
C THR A 64 -4.25 13.31 1.42
N VAL A 65 -4.99 12.65 0.53
CA VAL A 65 -5.73 13.32 -0.56
C VAL A 65 -6.82 14.23 -0.01
N TYR A 66 -7.60 13.79 0.98
CA TYR A 66 -8.59 14.65 1.65
C TYR A 66 -7.93 15.93 2.20
N GLN A 67 -6.79 15.78 2.88
CA GLN A 67 -6.06 16.90 3.43
C GLN A 67 -5.55 17.86 2.34
N LEU A 68 -5.00 17.33 1.25
CA LEU A 68 -4.57 18.13 0.09
C LEU A 68 -5.71 18.93 -0.54
N MET A 69 -6.93 18.39 -0.51
CA MET A 69 -8.15 19.05 -1.01
C MET A 69 -8.76 20.02 0.00
N GLY A 70 -8.24 20.11 1.23
CA GLY A 70 -8.85 20.90 2.30
C GLY A 70 -10.21 20.34 2.77
N LEU A 71 -10.44 19.03 2.58
CA LEU A 71 -11.67 18.36 2.97
C LEU A 71 -11.52 17.64 4.32
N PRO A 72 -12.61 17.53 5.11
CA PRO A 72 -12.59 16.71 6.33
C PRO A 72 -12.39 15.25 5.97
N ILE A 73 -11.58 14.54 6.77
CA ILE A 73 -11.36 13.11 6.63
C ILE A 73 -12.59 12.37 7.22
N PRO A 74 -13.30 11.53 6.44
CA PRO A 74 -14.41 10.76 6.97
C PRO A 74 -13.98 9.78 8.07
N SER A 75 -14.85 9.52 9.05
CA SER A 75 -14.54 8.65 10.21
C SER A 75 -14.29 7.19 9.86
N PHE A 76 -14.71 6.73 8.69
CA PHE A 76 -14.51 5.36 8.20
C PHE A 76 -13.19 5.19 7.42
N VAL A 77 -12.43 6.26 7.22
CA VAL A 77 -11.15 6.21 6.50
C VAL A 77 -10.04 5.86 7.48
N ASP A 78 -9.38 4.73 7.23
CA ASP A 78 -8.20 4.29 7.97
C ASP A 78 -6.93 5.05 7.53
N GLY A 79 -5.86 4.88 8.30
CA GLY A 79 -4.55 5.48 8.03
C GLY A 79 -4.42 6.90 8.57
N LYS A 80 -3.31 7.56 8.23
CA LYS A 80 -3.03 8.93 8.64
C LYS A 80 -2.43 9.71 7.46
N PRO A 81 -2.66 11.03 7.37
CA PRO A 81 -2.03 11.81 6.32
C PRO A 81 -0.50 11.73 6.37
N ILE A 82 0.12 11.63 5.19
CA ILE A 82 1.57 11.57 5.01
C ILE A 82 2.13 12.97 5.17
N LYS A 83 2.47 13.36 6.41
CA LYS A 83 2.97 14.70 6.74
C LYS A 83 4.14 15.16 5.86
N GLN A 84 5.11 14.26 5.63
CA GLN A 84 6.32 14.53 4.83
C GLN A 84 6.04 14.76 3.34
N LEU A 85 4.81 14.50 2.87
CA LEU A 85 4.44 14.68 1.47
C LEU A 85 4.25 16.15 1.09
N THR A 86 3.79 16.99 2.03
CA THR A 86 3.31 18.34 1.71
C THR A 86 4.26 19.42 2.22
N LYS A 87 4.37 20.52 1.47
CA LYS A 87 5.18 21.68 1.88
C LYS A 87 4.57 22.30 3.15
N GLY A 88 5.40 22.52 4.17
CA GLY A 88 5.01 23.32 5.34
C GLY A 88 4.32 22.58 6.49
N GLN A 89 4.27 21.24 6.49
CA GLN A 89 3.90 20.48 7.69
C GLN A 89 5.13 19.95 8.43
N ALA A 90 5.37 20.45 9.63
CA ALA A 90 6.36 19.91 10.56
C ALA A 90 5.87 18.59 11.17
N ASP A 91 6.82 17.70 11.50
CA ASP A 91 6.58 16.41 12.15
C ASP A 91 5.93 16.55 13.53
#